data_AF-A0A969USM5-F1
#
_entry.id   AF-A0A969USM5-F1
#
_cell.length_a   1.000
_cell.length_b   1.000
_cell.length_c   1.000
_cell.angle_alpha   90.00
_cell.angle_beta   90.00
_cell.angle_gamma   90.00
#
_symmetry.space_group_name_H-M   'P 1'
#
loop_
_entity.id
_entity.type
_entity.pdbx_description
1 polymer ?
#
loop_
_entity_poly.entity_id
_entity_poly.type
_entity_poly.pdbx_seq_one_letter_code
_entity_poly.pdbx_strand_id
1 'polypeptide(L)'
;MRREHSIDFYHGWLIEIIQVEDGFESICYSPCRETFSNHTLYTSEFEALGAAKQGINQYGSYHSLKRMLRELYEAKRLSFGEWQAIQQSLVESIRSM
;
A
#
# COMPACT_ATOMS: atom_id res chain seq x y z
N MET A 1 -30.63 4.44 -2.70
CA MET A 1 -29.64 4.43 -1.59
C MET A 1 -28.66 5.57 -1.81
N ARG A 2 -28.52 6.51 -0.88
CA ARG A 2 -27.36 7.42 -0.85
C ARG A 2 -26.20 6.61 -0.30
N ARG A 3 -25.08 6.55 -1.02
CA ARG A 3 -23.82 6.04 -0.47
C ARG A 3 -23.25 7.16 0.40
N GLU A 4 -22.99 6.87 1.67
CA GLU A 4 -22.19 7.75 2.51
C GLU A 4 -20.72 7.52 2.15
N HIS A 5 -20.03 8.62 1.86
CA HIS A 5 -18.63 8.64 1.48
C HIS A 5 -17.89 9.50 2.49
N SER A 6 -16.85 8.93 3.09
CA SER A 6 -15.90 9.65 3.93
C SER A 6 -14.57 9.74 3.20
N ILE A 7 -13.92 10.89 3.32
CA ILE A 7 -12.68 11.19 2.61
C ILE A 7 -11.63 11.63 3.64
N ASP A 8 -10.46 11.01 3.58
CA ASP A 8 -9.29 11.36 4.41
C ASP A 8 -8.05 11.56 3.53
N PHE A 9 -7.11 12.38 4.01
CA PHE A 9 -5.82 12.58 3.35
C PHE A 9 -4.69 12.09 4.24
N TYR A 10 -3.85 11.19 3.72
CA TYR A 10 -2.78 10.57 4.48
C TYR A 10 -1.48 10.48 3.68
N HIS A 11 -0.42 11.16 4.13
CA HIS A 11 0.88 11.21 3.44
C HIS A 11 0.81 11.54 1.94
N GLY A 12 -0.13 12.43 1.56
CA GLY A 12 -0.37 12.83 0.17
C GLY A 12 -1.31 11.91 -0.61
N TRP A 13 -1.73 10.79 -0.03
CA TRP A 13 -2.74 9.91 -0.61
C TRP A 13 -4.14 10.39 -0.25
N LEU A 14 -5.07 10.23 -1.18
CA LEU A 14 -6.51 10.37 -0.93
C LEU A 14 -7.05 9.00 -0.54
N ILE A 15 -7.78 8.91 0.57
CA ILE A 15 -8.48 7.70 1.00
C ILE A 15 -9.98 7.97 0.92
N GLU A 16 -10.68 7.17 0.15
CA GLU A 16 -12.14 7.16 0.12
C GLU A 16 -12.64 5.92 0.86
N ILE A 17 -13.50 6.12 1.86
CA ILE A 17 -14.23 5.06 2.54
C ILE A 17 -15.66 5.05 2.00
N ILE A 18 -16.09 3.87 1.55
CA ILE A 18 -17.37 3.69 0.87
C ILE A 18 -18.20 2.71 1.70
N GLN A 19 -19.39 3.15 2.10
CA GLN A 19 -20.38 2.24 2.68
C GLN A 19 -21.00 1.37 1.57
N VAL A 20 -20.94 0.05 1.75
CA VAL A 20 -21.57 -0.98 0.92
C VAL A 20 -22.58 -1.77 1.74
N GLU A 21 -23.35 -2.68 1.12
CA GLU A 21 -24.48 -3.36 1.78
C GLU A 21 -24.07 -4.09 3.07
N ASP A 22 -22.88 -4.70 3.09
CA ASP A 22 -22.39 -5.54 4.19
C ASP A 22 -21.16 -4.95 4.92
N GLY A 23 -20.89 -3.65 4.79
CA GLY A 23 -19.81 -3.00 5.54
C GLY A 23 -19.19 -1.79 4.86
N PHE A 24 -17.89 -1.63 5.06
CA PHE A 24 -17.10 -0.52 4.54
C PHE A 24 -15.92 -1.03 3.73
N GLU A 25 -15.69 -0.42 2.57
CA GLU A 25 -14.51 -0.63 1.73
C GLU A 25 -13.66 0.64 1.70
N SER A 26 -12.38 0.50 1.32
CA SER A 26 -11.49 1.64 1.12
C SER A 26 -10.85 1.62 -0.26
N ILE A 27 -10.76 2.80 -0.87
CA ILE A 27 -10.01 3.05 -2.10
C ILE A 27 -8.97 4.12 -1.81
N CYS A 28 -7.71 3.81 -2.07
CA CYS A 28 -6.59 4.72 -1.89
C CYS A 28 -6.10 5.20 -3.26
N TYR A 29 -5.91 6.51 -3.42
CA TYR A 29 -5.40 7.11 -4.65
C TYR A 29 -4.06 7.79 -4.37
N SER A 30 -3.05 7.39 -5.14
CA SER A 30 -1.70 7.95 -5.05
C SER A 30 -1.59 9.27 -5.82
N PRO A 31 -0.71 10.19 -5.38
CA PRO A 31 -0.33 11.36 -6.17
C PRO A 31 0.18 11.00 -7.58
N CYS A 32 0.72 9.79 -7.73
CA CYS A 32 1.29 9.26 -8.97
C CYS A 32 0.27 8.51 -9.83
N ARG A 33 -1.04 8.63 -9.54
CA ARG A 33 -2.17 7.99 -10.25
C ARG A 33 -2.24 6.47 -10.10
N GLU A 34 -1.63 5.91 -9.07
CA GLU A 34 -1.87 4.52 -8.69
C GLU A 34 -3.12 4.45 -7.81
N THR A 35 -3.85 3.35 -7.92
CA THR A 35 -5.04 3.11 -7.11
C THR A 35 -4.92 1.77 -6.44
N PHE A 36 -5.18 1.74 -5.13
CA PHE A 36 -5.31 0.51 -4.37
C PHE A 36 -6.73 0.41 -3.85
N SER A 37 -7.46 -0.59 -4.34
CA SER A 37 -8.75 -0.96 -3.78
C SER A 37 -8.55 -2.18 -2.88
N ASN A 38 -8.93 -2.05 -1.61
CA ASN A 38 -9.03 -3.19 -0.73
C ASN A 38 -10.51 -3.59 -0.64
N HIS A 39 -10.85 -4.72 -1.25
CA HIS A 39 -12.20 -5.28 -1.26
C HIS A 39 -12.54 -6.08 0.01
N THR A 40 -11.66 -6.03 1.02
CA THR A 40 -12.00 -6.54 2.35
C THR A 40 -13.10 -5.67 2.92
N LEU A 41 -14.21 -6.32 3.28
CA LEU A 41 -15.32 -5.66 3.96
C LEU A 41 -14.98 -5.51 5.44
N TYR A 42 -14.98 -4.27 5.91
CA TYR A 42 -14.76 -3.93 7.31
C TYR A 42 -16.08 -3.64 8.01
N THR A 43 -16.13 -3.93 9.31
CA THR A 43 -17.37 -3.76 10.10
C THR A 43 -17.62 -2.30 10.48
N SER A 44 -16.59 -1.45 10.39
CA SER A 44 -16.69 -0.02 10.65
C SER A 44 -15.82 0.82 9.70
N GLU A 45 -16.21 2.08 9.54
CA GLU A 45 -15.43 3.10 8.82
C GLU A 45 -14.01 3.25 9.39
N PHE A 46 -13.86 3.19 10.71
CA PHE A 46 -12.57 3.32 11.38
C PHE A 46 -11.62 2.17 11.06
N GLU A 47 -12.13 0.94 10.99
CA GLU A 47 -11.36 -0.22 10.57
C GLU A 47 -10.91 -0.11 9.10
N ALA A 48 -11.83 0.29 8.21
CA ALA A 48 -11.52 0.50 6.80
C ALA A 48 -10.44 1.58 6.61
N LEU A 49 -10.54 2.70 7.33
CA LEU A 49 -9.55 3.77 7.32
C LEU A 49 -8.20 3.32 7.90
N GLY A 50 -8.22 2.57 9.00
CA GLY A 50 -7.02 2.01 9.62
C GLY A 50 -6.28 1.08 8.66
N ALA A 51 -7.01 0.19 7.99
CA ALA A 51 -6.44 -0.71 6.99
C ALA A 51 -5.89 0.03 5.77
N ALA A 52 -6.59 1.05 5.28
CA ALA A 52 -6.11 1.91 4.20
C ALA A 52 -4.77 2.58 4.55
N LYS A 53 -4.67 3.18 5.74
CA LYS A 53 -3.43 3.79 6.24
C LYS A 53 -2.30 2.78 6.37
N GLN A 54 -2.59 1.57 6.86
CA GLN A 54 -1.60 0.49 6.90
C GLN A 54 -1.12 0.11 5.51
N GLY A 55 -2.01 -0.05 4.53
CA GLY A 55 -1.66 -0.34 3.14
C GLY A 55 -0.75 0.74 2.53
N ILE A 56 -1.06 2.02 2.75
CA ILE A 56 -0.22 3.15 2.31
C ILE A 56 1.18 3.09 2.94
N ASN A 57 1.26 2.81 4.25
CA ASN A 57 2.55 2.70 4.95
C ASN A 57 3.38 1.53 4.45
N GLN A 58 2.76 0.38 4.18
CA GLN A 58 3.41 -0.79 3.60
C GLN A 58 3.95 -0.49 2.20
N TYR A 59 3.15 0.15 1.35
CA TYR A 59 3.57 0.57 0.02
C TYR A 59 4.78 1.52 0.08
N GLY A 60 4.72 2.55 0.94
CA GLY A 60 5.81 3.51 1.13
C GLY A 60 7.09 2.86 1.67
N SER A 61 6.96 1.92 2.60
CA SER A 61 8.07 1.14 3.15
C SER A 61 8.73 0.27 2.08
N TYR A 62 7.92 -0.40 1.25
CA TYR A 62 8.41 -1.22 0.14
C TYR A 62 9.17 -0.40 -0.90
N HIS A 63 8.62 0.74 -1.30
CA HIS A 63 9.31 1.63 -2.24
C HIS A 63 10.64 2.16 -1.68
N SER A 64 10.66 2.50 -0.40
CA SER A 64 11.87 2.95 0.29
C SER A 64 12.94 1.86 0.34
N LEU A 65 12.54 0.62 0.62
CA LEU A 65 13.43 -0.54 0.66
C LEU A 65 13.99 -0.88 -0.74
N LYS A 66 13.13 -0.87 -1.76
CA LYS A 66 13.57 -1.04 -3.16
C LYS A 66 14.60 0.00 -3.57
N ARG A 67 14.38 1.26 -3.20
CA ARG A 67 15.32 2.35 -3.48
C ARG A 67 16.66 2.11 -2.77
N MET A 68 16.63 1.78 -1.48
CA MET A 68 17.83 1.48 -0.69
C MET A 68 18.64 0.32 -1.29
N LEU A 69 17.97 -0.76 -1.72
CA LEU A 69 18.65 -1.91 -2.34
C LEU A 69 19.34 -1.54 -3.65
N ARG A 70 18.71 -0.72 -4.48
CA ARG A 70 19.34 -0.20 -5.69
C ARG A 70 20.56 0.66 -5.35
N GLU A 71 20.46 1.55 -4.38
CA GLU A 71 21.58 2.40 -3.93
C GLU A 71 22.76 1.55 -3.41
N LEU A 72 22.50 0.47 -2.67
CA LEU A 72 23.53 -0.45 -2.20
C LEU A 72 24.22 -1.20 -3.36
N TYR A 73 23.46 -1.63 -4.35
CA TYR A 73 24.00 -2.24 -5.57
C TYR A 73 24.87 -1.26 -6.37
N GLU A 74 24.37 -0.04 -6.61
CA GLU A 74 25.09 1.02 -7.33
C GLU A 74 26.37 1.44 -6.60
N ALA A 75 26.35 1.46 -5.26
CA ALA A 75 27.52 1.70 -4.42
C ALA A 75 28.49 0.51 -4.34
N LYS A 76 28.25 -0.57 -5.09
CA LYS A 76 29.03 -1.83 -5.09
C LYS A 76 29.14 -2.47 -3.70
N ARG A 77 28.15 -2.23 -2.83
CA ARG A 77 28.01 -2.87 -1.51
C ARG A 77 27.30 -4.21 -1.58
N LEU A 78 26.61 -4.47 -2.70
CA LEU A 78 26.00 -5.75 -3.03
C LEU A 78 26.52 -6.20 -4.40
N SER A 79 26.78 -7.49 -4.52
CA SER A 79 26.93 -8.13 -5.83
C SER A 79 25.58 -8.19 -6.56
N PHE A 80 25.62 -8.41 -7.88
CA PHE A 80 24.40 -8.58 -8.68
C PHE A 80 23.55 -9.76 -8.18
N GLY A 81 24.18 -10.87 -7.77
CA GLY A 81 23.47 -12.04 -7.25
C GLY A 81 22.76 -11.76 -5.93
N GLU A 82 23.42 -11.07 -5.00
CA GLU A 82 22.81 -10.66 -3.73
C GLU A 82 21.65 -9.68 -3.94
N TRP A 83 21.85 -8.69 -4.80
CA TRP A 83 20.80 -7.74 -5.16
C TRP A 83 19.57 -8.46 -5.76
N GLN A 84 19.78 -9.36 -6.71
CA GLN A 84 18.70 -10.13 -7.34
C GLN A 84 17.96 -11.03 -6.34
N ALA A 85 18.69 -11.74 -5.48
CA ALA A 85 18.10 -12.61 -4.46
C ALA A 85 17.24 -11.84 -3.46
N ILE A 86 17.73 -10.69 -2.97
CA ILE A 86 16.96 -9.86 -2.04
C ILE A 86 15.73 -9.28 -2.75
N GLN A 87 15.86 -8.82 -4.00
CA GLN A 87 14.73 -8.31 -4.76
C GLN A 87 13.64 -9.37 -4.96
N GLN A 88 14.01 -10.63 -5.23
CA GLN A 88 13.07 -11.75 -5.36
C GLN A 88 12.35 -12.04 -4.04
N SER A 89 13.10 -12.15 -2.94
CA SER A 89 12.53 -12.39 -1.61
C SER A 89 11.50 -11.31 -1.20
N LEU A 90 11.75 -10.05 -1.56
CA LEU A 90 10.81 -8.96 -1.31
C LEU A 90 9.55 -9.02 -2.16
N VAL A 91 9.65 -9.46 -3.43
CA VAL A 91 8.49 -9.65 -4.29
C VAL A 91 7.63 -10.82 -3.78
N GLU A 92 8.26 -11.91 -3.34
CA GLU A 92 7.56 -13.07 -2.77
C GLU A 92 6.82 -12.70 -1.50
N SER A 93 7.46 -11.93 -0.60
CA SER A 93 6.86 -11.48 0.66
C SER A 93 5.58 -10.66 0.46
N ILE A 94 5.48 -9.92 -0.66
CA ILE A 94 4.28 -9.13 -0.99
C ILE A 94 3.18 -10.00 -1.58
N ARG A 95 3.51 -11.01 -2.37
CA ARG A 95 2.52 -11.91 -2.98
C ARG A 95 1.86 -12.84 -1.97
N SER A 96 2.50 -13.06 -0.82
CA SER A 96 1.96 -13.84 0.30
C SER A 96 1.10 -13.02 1.26
N MET A 97 0.95 -11.71 1.03
CA MET A 97 0.05 -10.81 1.78
C MET A 97 -1.25 -10.62 1.02
#